data_AF-A0A962PJI5-F1
#
_entry.id   AF-A0A962PJI5-F1
#
_cell.length_a   1.000
_cell.length_b   1.000
_cell.length_c   1.000
_cell.angle_alpha   90.00
_cell.angle_beta   90.00
_cell.angle_gamma   90.00
#
_symmetry.space_group_name_H-M   'P 1'
#
loop_
_entity.id
_entity.type
_entity.pdbx_description
1 polymer ?
#
loop_
_entity_poly.entity_id
_entity_poly.type
_entity_poly.pdbx_seq_one_letter_code
_entity_poly.pdbx_strand_id
1 'polypeptide(L)' 'MSPEELREAGERLYGTWGWQTKLAHELQVDGSTVRRWLSGKVPIPGMAAVAINLLLRCHQTD' A
#
# COMPACT_ATOMS: atom_id res chain seq x y z
N MET A 1 0.28 8.88 5.89
CA MET A 1 0.98 7.93 5.00
C MET A 1 1.64 8.71 3.89
N SER A 2 2.97 8.68 3.85
CA SER A 2 3.84 9.19 2.81
C SER A 2 4.11 8.10 1.76
N PRO A 3 4.71 8.44 0.60
CA PRO A 3 5.12 7.44 -0.38
C PRO A 3 6.13 6.42 0.17
N GLU A 4 7.02 6.84 1.07
CA GLU A 4 7.99 5.94 1.71
C GLU A 4 7.30 4.99 2.69
N GLU A 5 6.39 5.51 3.52
CA GLU A 5 5.57 4.68 4.42
C GLU A 5 4.72 3.66 3.62
N LEU A 6 4.22 4.05 2.44
CA LEU A 6 3.51 3.14 1.52
C LEU A 6 4.43 2.05 0.97
N ARG A 7 5.66 2.40 0.59
CA ARG A 7 6.66 1.44 0.09
C ARG A 7 7.00 0.41 1.16
N GLU A 8 7.36 0.89 2.35
CA GLU A 8 7.67 0.03 3.50
C GLU A 8 6.49 -0.88 3.87
N ALA A 9 5.27 -0.33 3.91
CA ALA A 9 4.07 -1.11 4.19
C ALA A 9 3.82 -2.21 3.15
N GLY A 10 3.93 -1.87 1.86
CA GLY A 10 3.74 -2.82 0.78
C GLY A 10 4.77 -3.94 0.78
N GLU A 11 6.05 -3.59 0.93
CA GLU A 11 7.15 -4.56 1.02
C GLU A 11 7.00 -5.47 2.24
N ARG A 12 6.55 -4.92 3.38
CA ARG A 12 6.30 -5.69 4.61
C ARG A 12 5.12 -6.66 4.47
N LEU A 13 4.04 -6.24 3.81
CA LEU A 13 2.84 -7.08 3.64
C LEU A 13 3.05 -8.21 2.62
N TYR A 14 3.81 -7.96 1.55
CA TYR A 14 3.78 -8.82 0.37
C TYR A 14 5.15 -9.22 -0.18
N GLY A 15 6.24 -8.76 0.44
CA GLY A 15 7.63 -8.93 -0.02
C GLY A 15 8.10 -7.84 -0.97
N THR A 16 9.38 -7.82 -1.31
CA THR A 16 9.98 -6.77 -2.15
C THR A 16 9.56 -6.83 -3.63
N TRP A 17 9.13 -8.01 -4.11
CA TRP A 17 8.70 -8.20 -5.49
C TRP A 17 7.18 -8.34 -5.62
N GLY A 18 6.59 -7.59 -6.56
CA GLY A 18 5.17 -7.69 -6.89
C GLY A 18 4.19 -7.08 -5.88
N TRP A 19 4.67 -6.46 -4.79
CA TRP A 19 3.82 -5.91 -3.74
C TRP A 19 2.82 -4.86 -4.24
N GLN A 20 3.21 -4.04 -5.22
CA GLN A 20 2.34 -2.99 -5.75
C GLN A 20 1.07 -3.58 -6.39
N THR A 21 1.22 -4.69 -7.12
CA THR A 21 0.10 -5.39 -7.75
C THR A 21 -0.80 -6.06 -6.71
N LYS A 22 -0.20 -6.72 -5.71
CA LYS A 22 -0.94 -7.37 -4.63
C LYS A 22 -1.70 -6.36 -3.78
N LEU A 23 -1.06 -5.24 -3.45
CA LEU A 23 -1.70 -4.15 -2.70
C LEU A 23 -2.82 -3.50 -3.51
N ALA A 24 -2.62 -3.27 -4.80
CA ALA A 24 -3.66 -2.73 -5.68
C ALA A 24 -4.89 -3.66 -5.71
N HIS A 25 -4.67 -4.98 -5.80
CA HIS A 25 -5.72 -5.99 -5.74
C HIS A 25 -6.47 -5.95 -4.40
N GLU A 26 -5.74 -5.92 -3.28
CA GLU A 26 -6.33 -5.89 -1.93
C GLU A 26 -7.17 -4.63 -1.70
N LEU A 27 -6.67 -3.48 -2.16
CA LEU A 27 -7.35 -2.19 -2.03
C LEU A 27 -8.42 -1.96 -3.11
N GLN A 28 -8.59 -2.89 -4.05
CA GLN A 28 -9.50 -2.78 -5.19
C GLN A 28 -9.30 -1.49 -6.02
N VAL A 29 -8.04 -1.14 -6.28
CA VAL A 29 -7.65 -0.02 -7.14
C VAL A 29 -6.77 -0.48 -8.29
N ASP A 30 -6.66 0.32 -9.35
CA ASP A 30 -5.69 0.05 -10.41
C ASP A 30 -4.25 0.13 -9.90
N GLY A 31 -3.37 -0.74 -10.42
CA GLY A 31 -1.94 -0.68 -10.09
C GLY A 31 -1.28 0.66 -10.47
N SER A 32 -1.84 1.38 -11.45
CA SER A 32 -1.39 2.73 -11.80
C SER A 32 -1.66 3.75 -10.68
N THR A 33 -2.72 3.56 -9.89
CA THR A 33 -3.06 4.39 -8.73
C THR A 33 -1.99 4.25 -7.65
N VAL A 34 -1.62 3.02 -7.30
CA VAL A 34 -0.54 2.74 -6.33
C VAL A 34 0.79 3.35 -6.79
N ARG A 35 1.12 3.23 -8.08
CA ARG A 35 2.34 3.86 -8.64
C ARG A 35 2.32 5.39 -8.56
N ARG A 36 1.16 6.04 -8.75
CA ARG A 36 1.04 7.50 -8.63
C ARG A 36 1.14 7.99 -7.19
N TRP A 37 0.68 7.19 -6.22
CA TRP A 37 0.90 7.44 -4.79
C TRP A 37 2.39 7.34 -4.46
N LEU A 38 3.05 6.28 -4.90
CA LEU A 38 4.48 6.06 -4.72
C LEU A 38 5.36 7.15 -5.32
N SER A 39 5.00 7.69 -6.48
CA SER A 39 5.76 8.79 -7.09
C SER A 39 5.48 10.15 -6.46
N GLY A 40 4.55 10.23 -5.49
CA GLY A 40 4.08 11.49 -4.92
C GLY A 40 3.25 12.34 -5.89
N LYS A 41 2.91 11.84 -7.09
CA LYS A 41 2.13 12.58 -8.10
C LYS A 41 0.72 12.90 -7.62
N VAL A 42 0.13 12.02 -6.80
CA VAL A 42 -1.11 12.30 -6.07
C VAL A 42 -0.98 11.85 -4.61
N PRO A 43 -1.62 12.55 -3.66
CA PRO A 43 -1.63 12.13 -2.27
C PRO A 43 -2.35 10.78 -2.12
N ILE A 44 -1.95 10.02 -1.10
CA ILE A 44 -2.65 8.80 -0.68
C ILE A 44 -3.93 9.22 0.04
N PRO A 45 -5.13 8.81 -0.42
CA PRO A 45 -6.38 9.12 0.26
C PRO A 45 -6.38 8.57 1.70
N GLY A 46 -6.99 9.31 2.64
CA GLY A 46 -7.04 8.90 4.05
C GLY A 46 -7.62 7.50 4.26
N MET A 47 -8.68 7.14 3.50
CA MET A 47 -9.29 5.80 3.56
C MET A 47 -8.31 4.69 3.11
N ALA A 48 -7.51 4.93 2.08
CA ALA A 48 -6.49 3.98 1.63
C ALA A 48 -5.39 3.82 2.67
N ALA A 49 -4.93 4.92 3.29
CA ALA A 49 -3.95 4.87 4.37
C ALA A 49 -4.47 4.09 5.59
N VAL A 50 -5.75 4.27 5.95
CA VAL A 50 -6.39 3.49 7.03
C VAL A 50 -6.45 2.01 6.67
N ALA A 51 -6.88 1.65 5.46
CA ALA A 51 -6.95 0.27 5.00
C ALA A 51 -5.57 -0.42 5.05
N ILE A 52 -4.52 0.24 4.56
CA ILE A 52 -3.15 -0.29 4.61
C ILE A 52 -2.69 -0.52 6.05
N ASN A 53 -2.97 0.42 6.95
CA ASN A 53 -2.63 0.27 8.37
C ASN A 53 -3.39 -0.88 9.05
N LEU A 54 -4.64 -1.15 8.65
CA LEU A 54 -5.40 -2.29 9.15
C LEU A 54 -4.81 -3.61 8.65
N LEU A 55 -4.47 -3.70 7.36
CA LEU A 55 -3.78 -4.87 6.79
C LEU A 55 -2.48 -5.16 7.56
N LEU A 56 -1.68 -4.13 7.84
CA LEU A 56 -0.43 -4.26 8.61
C LEU A 56 -0.65 -4.80 10.03
N ARG A 57 -1.76 -4.44 10.68
CA ARG A 57 -2.08 -4.93 12.02
C ARG A 57 -2.53 -6.38 12.01
N CYS A 58 -3.38 -6.76 11.04
CA CYS A 58 -3.82 -8.15 10.91
C CYS A 58 -2.63 -9.09 10.70
N HIS A 59 -1.65 -8.67 9.88
CA HIS A 59 -0.48 -9.48 9.54
C HIS A 59 0.56 -9.63 10.67
N GLN A 60 0.42 -8.91 11.78
CA GLN A 60 1.32 -9.00 12.95
C GLN A 60 0.88 -10.05 13.98
N THR A 61 -0.26 -10.71 13.75
CA THR A 61 -0.88 -11.63 14.73
C THR A 61 -0.51 -13.10 14.50
N ASP A 62 0.40 -13.38 13.55
CA ASP A 62 0.97 -14.69 13.23
C ASP A 62 2.46 -14.73 13.60
#